data_AF-A0A352ACJ7-F1
#
_entry.id   AF-A0A352ACJ7-F1
#
_cell.length_a   1.000
_cell.length_b   1.000
_cell.length_c   1.000
_cell.angle_alpha   90.00
_cell.angle_beta   90.00
_cell.angle_gamma   90.00
#
_symmetry.space_group_name_H-M   'P 1'
#
loop_
_entity.id
_entity.type
_entity.pdbx_description
1 polymer ?
#
loop_
_entity_poly.entity_id
_entity_poly.type
_entity_poly.pdbx_seq_one_letter_code
_entity_poly.pdbx_strand_id
1 'polypeptide(L)'
;YQAALEVRTREACPQDWAITQNSLGNAYSSRVRGDRAENLEQAIQCYQAALEVRTHEASPEQWAMLQTNLGNAYCKSCYSDQVENSQQAIHYYQAALQVYTHEAFPEQWANIQNGLGLAYRKQGQTAEAIACFRSALKIHTSIANPAECLRTGKNFGDTALEAGQWSEAIEGYGVAIEAVEISRSWGSTDARRQEILKEAVIVYMNLVQACINNGQLDNAIEYIERSRSRHLADLMASNNLYQGGELSSEVQHYLQQYESLQQLIDQERFSNNSDNERELSRIGTRRSDRAALEAYNRTVKSLEAEKQQIWEQLRRLDPVLAGQVQVSASNLGRMQQLIDHRTTAILSFYTTRNDTHVFVVRQNQITCHSCLGQGLETLHDRLIADKWLRLYAASCDPTQTKQEQNQLKTAWINKFSPFLTELAQRLQVDRLIAQHLSGIEELILVPHLYLH
;
A
#
# COMPACT_ATOMS: atom_id res chain seq x y z
N TYR A 1 -16.81 -30.12 -2.32
CA TYR A 1 -16.81 -30.31 -0.86
C TYR A 1 -18.11 -30.89 -0.34
N GLN A 2 -19.27 -30.26 -0.57
CA GLN A 2 -20.58 -30.79 -0.12
C GLN A 2 -20.82 -32.25 -0.57
N ALA A 3 -20.67 -32.57 -1.85
CA ALA A 3 -20.77 -33.95 -2.33
C ALA A 3 -19.73 -34.92 -1.70
N ALA A 4 -18.57 -34.41 -1.28
CA ALA A 4 -17.59 -35.25 -0.58
C ALA A 4 -18.00 -35.55 0.87
N LEU A 5 -18.77 -34.65 1.52
CA LEU A 5 -19.33 -34.85 2.87
C LEU A 5 -20.46 -35.88 2.88
N GLU A 6 -21.08 -36.19 1.74
CA GLU A 6 -22.05 -37.29 1.62
C GLU A 6 -21.39 -38.66 1.79
N VAL A 7 -20.11 -38.78 1.43
CA VAL A 7 -19.33 -40.03 1.52
C VAL A 7 -18.43 -40.04 2.76
N ARG A 8 -17.73 -38.93 3.01
CA ARG A 8 -16.88 -38.75 4.19
C ARG A 8 -17.74 -38.23 5.32
N THR A 9 -18.47 -39.08 6.03
CA THR A 9 -19.27 -38.66 7.19
C THR A 9 -18.42 -38.61 8.46
N ARG A 10 -18.93 -37.94 9.51
CA ARG A 10 -18.24 -37.84 10.81
C ARG A 10 -18.00 -39.22 11.42
N GLU A 11 -18.92 -40.16 11.25
CA GLU A 11 -18.86 -41.50 11.81
C GLU A 11 -17.93 -42.42 11.02
N ALA A 12 -17.99 -42.36 9.68
CA ALA A 12 -17.25 -43.26 8.82
C ALA A 12 -15.78 -42.86 8.66
N CYS A 13 -15.52 -41.55 8.52
CA CYS A 13 -14.18 -41.01 8.25
C CYS A 13 -13.97 -39.67 9.00
N PRO A 14 -13.94 -39.67 10.36
CA PRO A 14 -13.98 -38.43 11.15
C PRO A 14 -12.90 -37.42 10.78
N GLN A 15 -11.67 -37.89 10.52
CA GLN A 15 -10.54 -37.02 10.18
C GLN A 15 -10.69 -36.39 8.78
N ASP A 16 -11.13 -37.17 7.80
CA ASP A 16 -11.35 -36.69 6.43
C ASP A 16 -12.58 -35.78 6.33
N TRP A 17 -13.63 -36.08 7.11
CA TRP A 17 -14.78 -35.21 7.27
C TRP A 17 -14.38 -33.86 7.84
N ALA A 18 -13.59 -33.83 8.92
CA ALA A 18 -13.12 -32.58 9.53
C ALA A 18 -12.22 -31.75 8.58
N ILE A 19 -11.35 -32.41 7.81
CA ILE A 19 -10.57 -31.73 6.75
C ILE A 19 -11.50 -31.13 5.69
N THR A 20 -12.49 -31.91 5.24
CA THR A 20 -13.45 -31.47 4.22
C THR A 20 -14.32 -30.31 4.72
N GLN A 21 -14.71 -30.32 5.99
CA GLN A 21 -15.40 -29.21 6.66
C GLN A 21 -14.53 -27.96 6.72
N ASN A 22 -13.27 -28.07 7.14
CA ASN A 22 -12.34 -26.94 7.13
C ASN A 22 -12.17 -26.35 5.71
N SER A 23 -11.98 -27.18 4.70
CA SER A 23 -11.86 -26.73 3.31
C SER A 23 -13.14 -26.08 2.78
N LEU A 24 -14.32 -26.59 3.17
CA LEU A 24 -15.60 -25.98 2.84
C LEU A 24 -15.75 -24.62 3.53
N GLY A 25 -15.36 -24.51 4.80
CA GLY A 25 -15.35 -23.25 5.53
C GLY A 25 -14.45 -22.20 4.87
N ASN A 26 -13.25 -22.59 4.45
CA ASN A 26 -12.34 -21.71 3.69
C ASN A 26 -12.97 -21.24 2.37
N ALA A 27 -13.65 -22.16 1.65
CA ALA A 27 -14.33 -21.82 0.41
C ALA A 27 -15.46 -20.80 0.63
N TYR A 28 -16.26 -20.97 1.68
CA TYR A 28 -17.30 -20.01 2.05
C TYR A 28 -16.71 -18.66 2.50
N SER A 29 -15.67 -18.66 3.33
CA SER A 29 -14.99 -17.46 3.81
C SER A 29 -14.42 -16.60 2.68
N SER A 30 -13.96 -17.21 1.59
CA SER A 30 -13.42 -16.53 0.40
C SER A 30 -14.45 -16.28 -0.71
N ARG A 31 -15.70 -16.73 -0.54
CA ARG A 31 -16.72 -16.65 -1.59
C ARG A 31 -17.19 -15.21 -1.79
N VAL A 32 -16.97 -14.70 -3.00
CA VAL A 32 -17.42 -13.36 -3.42
C VAL A 32 -18.89 -13.33 -3.84
N ARG A 33 -19.42 -14.47 -4.34
CA ARG A 33 -20.82 -14.58 -4.80
C ARG A 33 -21.79 -14.82 -3.64
N GLY A 34 -22.93 -14.16 -3.68
CA GLY A 34 -24.00 -14.29 -2.68
C GLY A 34 -23.87 -13.27 -1.56
N ASP A 35 -24.69 -13.39 -0.53
CA ASP A 35 -24.59 -12.52 0.64
C ASP A 35 -23.31 -12.82 1.44
N ARG A 36 -22.60 -11.77 1.82
CA ARG A 36 -21.30 -11.90 2.50
C ARG A 36 -21.46 -12.44 3.92
N ALA A 37 -22.52 -12.03 4.63
CA ALA A 37 -22.77 -12.44 6.01
C ALA A 37 -23.18 -13.92 6.04
N GLU A 38 -24.10 -14.34 5.18
CA GLU A 38 -24.50 -15.75 5.05
C GLU A 38 -23.29 -16.66 4.76
N ASN A 39 -22.42 -16.24 3.83
CA ASN A 39 -21.19 -16.99 3.53
C ASN A 39 -20.26 -17.09 4.74
N LEU A 40 -20.14 -16.04 5.57
CA LEU A 40 -19.32 -16.09 6.78
C LEU A 40 -19.93 -16.97 7.86
N GLU A 41 -21.25 -16.95 8.03
CA GLU A 41 -21.96 -17.84 8.95
C GLU A 41 -21.78 -19.31 8.57
N GLN A 42 -21.89 -19.63 7.28
CA GLN A 42 -21.63 -20.98 6.79
C GLN A 42 -20.16 -21.40 7.02
N ALA A 43 -19.21 -20.46 6.86
CA ALA A 43 -17.81 -20.74 7.18
C ALA A 43 -17.61 -21.05 8.67
N ILE A 44 -18.21 -20.26 9.56
CA ILE A 44 -18.17 -20.45 11.02
C ILE A 44 -18.73 -21.83 11.38
N GLN A 45 -19.91 -22.19 10.85
CA GLN A 45 -20.53 -23.50 11.08
C GLN A 45 -19.61 -24.65 10.65
N CYS A 46 -18.97 -24.54 9.48
CA CYS A 46 -18.04 -25.56 8.99
C CYS A 46 -16.80 -25.70 9.89
N TYR A 47 -16.21 -24.59 10.35
CA TYR A 47 -15.06 -24.65 11.25
C TYR A 47 -15.43 -25.21 12.63
N GLN A 48 -16.58 -24.83 13.18
CA GLN A 48 -17.11 -25.38 14.43
C GLN A 48 -17.36 -26.89 14.31
N ALA A 49 -17.92 -27.35 13.19
CA ALA A 49 -18.09 -28.77 12.91
C ALA A 49 -16.73 -29.50 12.88
N ALA A 50 -15.71 -28.92 12.23
CA ALA A 50 -14.37 -29.52 12.22
C ALA A 50 -13.72 -29.62 13.62
N LEU A 51 -14.02 -28.68 14.53
CA LEU A 51 -13.54 -28.70 15.92
C LEU A 51 -14.14 -29.86 16.75
N GLU A 52 -15.26 -30.45 16.34
CA GLU A 52 -15.83 -31.64 17.02
C GLU A 52 -14.94 -32.88 16.91
N VAL A 53 -14.00 -32.87 15.97
CA VAL A 53 -13.02 -33.94 15.74
C VAL A 53 -11.60 -33.47 16.05
N ARG A 54 -11.27 -32.22 15.72
CA ARG A 54 -9.95 -31.62 15.95
C ARG A 54 -9.93 -30.89 17.28
N THR A 55 -9.62 -31.60 18.36
CA THR A 55 -9.49 -31.02 19.71
C THR A 55 -8.07 -30.56 20.01
N HIS A 56 -7.91 -29.72 21.04
CA HIS A 56 -6.62 -29.23 21.49
C HIS A 56 -5.67 -30.37 21.89
N GLU A 57 -6.17 -31.41 22.56
CA GLU A 57 -5.37 -32.53 23.06
C GLU A 57 -4.96 -33.50 21.95
N ALA A 58 -5.89 -33.80 21.03
CA ALA A 58 -5.67 -34.80 20.00
C ALA A 58 -4.93 -34.24 18.77
N SER A 59 -5.05 -32.94 18.51
CA SER A 59 -4.60 -32.29 17.28
C SER A 59 -4.33 -30.80 17.51
N PRO A 60 -3.38 -30.43 18.39
CA PRO A 60 -3.21 -29.05 18.86
C PRO A 60 -2.98 -28.05 17.71
N GLU A 61 -2.16 -28.40 16.73
CA GLU A 61 -1.87 -27.52 15.59
C GLU A 61 -3.10 -27.35 14.67
N GLN A 62 -3.84 -28.43 14.35
CA GLN A 62 -5.04 -28.31 13.53
C GLN A 62 -6.20 -27.61 14.26
N TRP A 63 -6.29 -27.81 15.58
CA TRP A 63 -7.21 -27.08 16.44
C TRP A 63 -6.89 -25.57 16.39
N ALA A 64 -5.63 -25.19 16.60
CA ALA A 64 -5.21 -23.78 16.57
C ALA A 64 -5.43 -23.12 15.20
N MET A 65 -5.22 -23.85 14.10
CA MET A 65 -5.59 -23.39 12.75
C MET A 65 -7.09 -23.08 12.64
N LEU A 66 -7.95 -23.96 13.14
CA LEU A 66 -9.41 -23.75 13.14
C LEU A 66 -9.82 -22.57 14.03
N GLN A 67 -9.16 -22.40 15.18
CA GLN A 67 -9.34 -21.22 16.03
C GLN A 67 -8.98 -19.94 15.25
N THR A 68 -7.83 -19.88 14.57
CA THR A 68 -7.45 -18.75 13.72
C THR A 68 -8.47 -18.48 12.60
N ASN A 69 -8.99 -19.53 11.96
CA ASN A 69 -10.00 -19.41 10.91
C ASN A 69 -11.32 -18.85 11.43
N LEU A 70 -11.75 -19.27 12.62
CA LEU A 70 -12.91 -18.71 13.31
C LEU A 70 -12.68 -17.25 13.68
N GLY A 71 -11.53 -16.91 14.27
CA GLY A 71 -11.15 -15.54 14.56
C GLY A 71 -11.23 -14.63 13.33
N ASN A 72 -10.69 -15.11 12.20
CA ASN A 72 -10.77 -14.42 10.92
C ASN A 72 -12.20 -14.24 10.40
N ALA A 73 -13.05 -15.26 10.54
CA ALA A 73 -14.44 -15.19 10.09
C ALA A 73 -15.26 -14.19 10.91
N TYR A 74 -15.14 -14.24 12.24
CA TYR A 74 -15.75 -13.27 13.15
C TYR A 74 -15.23 -11.85 12.92
N CYS A 75 -13.92 -11.67 12.72
CA CYS A 75 -13.34 -10.38 12.34
C CYS A 75 -13.88 -9.83 11.01
N LYS A 76 -14.27 -10.67 10.07
CA LYS A 76 -14.81 -10.23 8.77
C LYS A 76 -16.32 -10.01 8.77
N SER A 77 -17.02 -10.48 9.80
CA SER A 77 -18.46 -10.23 9.96
C SER A 77 -18.68 -8.75 10.29
N CYS A 78 -19.53 -8.07 9.51
CA CYS A 78 -19.70 -6.61 9.56
C CYS A 78 -21.12 -6.14 9.88
N TYR A 79 -22.11 -7.04 9.97
CA TYR A 79 -23.53 -6.66 9.97
C TYR A 79 -24.34 -7.10 11.20
N SER A 80 -23.94 -8.17 11.90
CA SER A 80 -24.45 -8.47 13.24
C SER A 80 -23.45 -7.99 14.29
N ASP A 81 -23.96 -7.47 15.42
CA ASP A 81 -23.24 -6.97 16.60
C ASP A 81 -21.71 -6.92 16.47
N GLN A 82 -21.18 -5.83 15.91
CA GLN A 82 -19.75 -5.69 15.61
C GLN A 82 -18.88 -5.83 16.86
N VAL A 83 -19.43 -5.50 18.03
CA VAL A 83 -18.74 -5.62 19.31
C VAL A 83 -18.66 -7.09 19.71
N GLU A 84 -19.78 -7.82 19.70
CA GLU A 84 -19.81 -9.24 20.03
C GLU A 84 -18.93 -10.07 19.08
N ASN A 85 -19.02 -9.81 17.77
CA ASN A 85 -18.18 -10.48 16.77
C ASN A 85 -16.69 -10.19 16.98
N SER A 86 -16.33 -8.96 17.37
CA SER A 86 -14.94 -8.63 17.68
C SER A 86 -14.46 -9.31 18.96
N GLN A 87 -15.32 -9.48 19.97
CA GLN A 87 -14.99 -10.22 21.19
C GLN A 87 -14.79 -11.71 20.90
N GLN A 88 -15.66 -12.32 20.08
CA GLN A 88 -15.48 -13.69 19.62
C GLN A 88 -14.16 -13.83 18.85
N ALA A 89 -13.85 -12.91 17.94
CA ALA A 89 -12.60 -12.96 17.21
C ALA A 89 -11.37 -12.95 18.13
N ILE A 90 -11.36 -12.07 19.14
CA ILE A 90 -10.29 -12.03 20.16
C ILE A 90 -10.21 -13.35 20.91
N HIS A 91 -11.34 -13.91 21.34
CA HIS A 91 -11.38 -15.18 22.05
C HIS A 91 -10.71 -16.30 21.24
N TYR A 92 -11.12 -16.46 19.98
CA TYR A 92 -10.56 -17.48 19.08
C TYR A 92 -9.08 -17.26 18.78
N TYR A 93 -8.65 -16.02 18.57
CA TYR A 93 -7.23 -15.72 18.38
C TYR A 93 -6.38 -16.00 19.63
N GLN A 94 -6.86 -15.62 20.82
CA GLN A 94 -6.18 -15.92 22.08
C GLN A 94 -6.08 -17.44 22.33
N ALA A 95 -7.11 -18.19 21.95
CA ALA A 95 -7.08 -19.66 21.98
C ALA A 95 -5.99 -20.20 21.04
N ALA A 96 -5.92 -19.72 19.79
CA ALA A 96 -4.88 -20.13 18.83
C ALA A 96 -3.45 -19.85 19.33
N LEU A 97 -3.23 -18.73 20.04
CA LEU A 97 -1.93 -18.34 20.59
C LEU A 97 -1.42 -19.26 21.71
N GLN A 98 -2.27 -20.12 22.29
CA GLN A 98 -1.81 -21.16 23.23
C GLN A 98 -0.92 -22.21 22.57
N VAL A 99 -1.09 -22.40 21.25
CA VAL A 99 -0.30 -23.33 20.43
C VAL A 99 0.67 -22.56 19.55
N TYR A 100 0.19 -21.56 18.83
CA TYR A 100 0.99 -20.73 17.92
C TYR A 100 1.72 -19.62 18.67
N THR A 101 2.77 -20.00 19.38
CA THR A 101 3.67 -19.08 20.09
C THR A 101 4.66 -18.42 19.13
N HIS A 102 5.19 -17.28 19.53
CA HIS A 102 6.19 -16.53 18.77
C HIS A 102 7.44 -17.39 18.46
N GLU A 103 7.89 -18.22 19.41
CA GLU A 103 9.10 -19.02 19.28
C GLU A 103 8.92 -20.24 18.36
N ALA A 104 7.75 -20.89 18.40
CA ALA A 104 7.51 -22.13 17.69
C ALA A 104 6.86 -21.91 16.30
N PHE A 105 6.04 -20.86 16.15
CA PHE A 105 5.24 -20.59 14.97
C PHE A 105 5.19 -19.08 14.65
N PRO A 106 6.33 -18.44 14.36
CA PRO A 106 6.43 -16.98 14.23
C PRO A 106 5.48 -16.38 13.18
N GLU A 107 5.32 -17.05 12.03
CA GLU A 107 4.43 -16.60 10.95
C GLU A 107 2.95 -16.69 11.34
N GLN A 108 2.50 -17.81 11.91
CA GLN A 108 1.12 -17.98 12.38
C GLN A 108 0.83 -17.00 13.53
N TRP A 109 1.78 -16.85 14.45
CA TRP A 109 1.69 -15.88 15.54
C TRP A 109 1.53 -14.45 15.01
N ALA A 110 2.33 -14.02 14.04
CA ALA A 110 2.25 -12.68 13.46
C ALA A 110 0.92 -12.43 12.72
N ASN A 111 0.44 -13.43 11.98
CA ASN A 111 -0.88 -13.39 11.35
C ASN A 111 -2.00 -13.21 12.39
N ILE A 112 -1.93 -13.94 13.51
CA ILE A 112 -2.89 -13.81 14.61
C ILE A 112 -2.78 -12.44 15.28
N GLN A 113 -1.57 -11.92 15.50
CA GLN A 113 -1.38 -10.57 16.04
C GLN A 113 -2.00 -9.51 15.13
N ASN A 114 -1.82 -9.60 13.82
CA ASN A 114 -2.49 -8.71 12.88
C ASN A 114 -4.03 -8.83 12.94
N GLY A 115 -4.55 -10.06 13.09
CA GLY A 115 -5.98 -10.32 13.29
C GLY A 115 -6.53 -9.72 14.59
N LEU A 116 -5.82 -9.89 15.71
CA LEU A 116 -6.13 -9.28 16.99
C LEU A 116 -6.13 -7.75 16.90
N GLY A 117 -5.15 -7.17 16.21
CA GLY A 117 -5.08 -5.72 15.99
C GLY A 117 -6.34 -5.18 15.32
N LEU A 118 -6.84 -5.86 14.30
CA LEU A 118 -8.11 -5.51 13.65
C LEU A 118 -9.32 -5.67 14.57
N ALA A 119 -9.35 -6.73 15.39
CA ALA A 119 -10.44 -6.95 16.35
C ALA A 119 -10.46 -5.86 17.44
N TYR A 120 -9.30 -5.48 17.98
CA TYR A 120 -9.16 -4.41 18.96
C TYR A 120 -9.52 -3.04 18.36
N ARG A 121 -9.11 -2.75 17.11
CA ARG A 121 -9.52 -1.54 16.39
C ARG A 121 -11.05 -1.43 16.32
N LYS A 122 -11.75 -2.52 15.98
CA LYS A 122 -13.22 -2.55 15.93
C LYS A 122 -13.89 -2.27 17.28
N GLN A 123 -13.23 -2.59 18.39
CA GLN A 123 -13.71 -2.25 19.74
C GLN A 123 -13.31 -0.84 20.19
N GLY A 124 -12.59 -0.07 19.36
CA GLY A 124 -12.04 1.23 19.74
C GLY A 124 -10.84 1.14 20.69
N GLN A 125 -10.25 -0.05 20.87
CA GLN A 125 -9.07 -0.29 21.70
C GLN A 125 -7.79 0.00 20.90
N THR A 126 -7.54 1.29 20.64
CA THR A 126 -6.45 1.74 19.75
C THR A 126 -5.07 1.32 20.23
N ALA A 127 -4.79 1.40 21.54
CA ALA A 127 -3.45 1.10 22.07
C ALA A 127 -3.10 -0.38 21.92
N GLU A 128 -4.04 -1.26 22.25
CA GLU A 128 -3.93 -2.70 22.09
C GLU A 128 -3.82 -3.09 20.62
N ALA A 129 -4.61 -2.44 19.75
CA ALA A 129 -4.53 -2.66 18.31
C ALA A 129 -3.13 -2.34 17.75
N ILE A 130 -2.59 -1.17 18.08
CA ILE A 130 -1.25 -0.74 17.67
C ILE A 130 -0.17 -1.69 18.21
N ALA A 131 -0.27 -2.11 19.48
CA ALA A 131 0.68 -3.04 20.07
C ALA A 131 0.70 -4.39 19.34
N CYS A 132 -0.48 -4.90 18.95
CA CYS A 132 -0.62 -6.10 18.14
C CYS A 132 0.00 -5.93 16.74
N PHE A 133 -0.26 -4.82 16.04
CA PHE A 133 0.35 -4.59 14.72
C PHE A 133 1.87 -4.45 14.80
N ARG A 134 2.42 -3.72 15.77
CA ARG A 134 3.88 -3.64 15.99
C ARG A 134 4.47 -5.02 16.28
N SER A 135 3.76 -5.86 17.01
CA SER A 135 4.16 -7.25 17.27
C SER A 135 4.23 -8.06 15.98
N ALA A 136 3.20 -7.99 15.13
CA ALA A 136 3.20 -8.64 13.82
C ALA A 136 4.32 -8.14 12.89
N LEU A 137 4.60 -6.83 12.86
CA LEU A 137 5.65 -6.21 12.04
C LEU A 137 7.08 -6.62 12.41
N LYS A 138 7.29 -7.26 13.57
CA LYS A 138 8.60 -7.89 13.90
C LYS A 138 8.90 -9.08 13.00
N ILE A 139 7.86 -9.75 12.49
CA ILE A 139 7.96 -10.91 11.61
C ILE A 139 7.63 -10.49 10.17
N HIS A 140 6.51 -9.78 9.96
CA HIS A 140 6.10 -9.24 8.67
C HIS A 140 6.99 -8.07 8.24
N THR A 141 8.18 -8.38 7.74
CA THR A 141 9.14 -7.36 7.30
C THR A 141 8.96 -7.00 5.82
N SER A 142 9.42 -5.80 5.43
CA SER A 142 9.40 -5.32 4.04
C SER A 142 10.13 -6.25 3.07
N ILE A 143 11.16 -6.96 3.56
CA ILE A 143 12.02 -7.85 2.76
C ILE A 143 11.48 -9.29 2.73
N ALA A 144 11.14 -9.86 3.89
CA ALA A 144 10.73 -11.27 3.95
C ALA A 144 9.28 -11.47 3.49
N ASN A 145 8.38 -10.56 3.85
CA ASN A 145 6.94 -10.69 3.60
C ASN A 145 6.30 -9.33 3.17
N PRO A 146 6.71 -8.71 2.05
CA PRO A 146 6.25 -7.36 1.71
C PRO A 146 4.73 -7.19 1.61
N ALA A 147 4.00 -8.19 1.09
CA ALA A 147 2.55 -8.13 1.02
C ALA A 147 1.91 -8.07 2.41
N GLU A 148 2.43 -8.86 3.35
CA GLU A 148 1.96 -8.90 4.74
C GLU A 148 2.38 -7.66 5.52
N CYS A 149 3.62 -7.20 5.31
CA CYS A 149 4.14 -5.95 5.86
C CYS A 149 3.30 -4.74 5.41
N LEU A 150 2.99 -4.63 4.12
CA LEU A 150 2.10 -3.61 3.56
C LEU A 150 0.73 -3.66 4.23
N ARG A 151 0.13 -4.86 4.34
CA ARG A 151 -1.19 -5.03 4.94
C ARG A 151 -1.21 -4.64 6.42
N THR A 152 -0.27 -5.13 7.20
CA THR A 152 -0.16 -4.86 8.65
C THR A 152 0.19 -3.40 8.91
N GLY A 153 1.15 -2.83 8.18
CA GLY A 153 1.53 -1.42 8.29
C GLY A 153 0.39 -0.48 7.91
N LYS A 154 -0.37 -0.81 6.85
CA LYS A 154 -1.59 -0.06 6.51
C LYS A 154 -2.63 -0.13 7.62
N ASN A 155 -2.91 -1.32 8.17
CA ASN A 155 -3.88 -1.47 9.26
C ASN A 155 -3.47 -0.67 10.50
N PHE A 156 -2.18 -0.68 10.83
CA PHE A 156 -1.61 0.16 11.88
C PHE A 156 -1.84 1.64 11.57
N GLY A 157 -1.38 2.11 10.40
CA GLY A 157 -1.52 3.50 9.99
C GLY A 157 -2.97 3.99 10.03
N ASP A 158 -3.90 3.21 9.48
CA ASP A 158 -5.33 3.52 9.49
C ASP A 158 -5.89 3.64 10.91
N THR A 159 -5.51 2.72 11.81
CA THR A 159 -5.96 2.72 13.21
C THR A 159 -5.48 3.97 13.94
N ALA A 160 -4.20 4.33 13.77
CA ALA A 160 -3.63 5.51 14.39
C ALA A 160 -4.17 6.81 13.79
N LEU A 161 -4.40 6.85 12.46
CA LEU A 161 -4.98 8.00 11.77
C LEU A 161 -6.40 8.29 12.27
N GLU A 162 -7.23 7.25 12.40
CA GLU A 162 -8.59 7.36 12.96
C GLU A 162 -8.58 7.88 14.41
N ALA A 163 -7.57 7.51 15.18
CA ALA A 163 -7.39 7.95 16.56
C ALA A 163 -6.75 9.35 16.70
N GLY A 164 -6.35 9.98 15.59
CA GLY A 164 -5.62 11.26 15.61
C GLY A 164 -4.17 11.17 16.10
N GLN A 165 -3.61 9.97 16.16
CA GLN A 165 -2.23 9.70 16.57
C GLN A 165 -1.30 9.79 15.35
N TRP A 166 -0.99 11.03 14.94
CA TRP A 166 -0.33 11.29 13.66
C TRP A 166 1.08 10.69 13.56
N SER A 167 1.84 10.71 14.65
CA SER A 167 3.20 10.13 14.66
C SER A 167 3.19 8.62 14.44
N GLU A 168 2.27 7.92 15.11
CA GLU A 168 2.06 6.48 14.97
C GLU A 168 1.48 6.12 13.61
N ALA A 169 0.60 6.97 13.05
CA ALA A 169 0.09 6.78 11.70
C ALA A 169 1.23 6.85 10.67
N ILE A 170 2.14 7.81 10.84
CA ILE A 170 3.34 7.95 10.00
C ILE A 170 4.25 6.74 10.11
N GLU A 171 4.44 6.20 11.32
CA GLU A 171 5.20 4.97 11.54
C GLU A 171 4.59 3.78 10.77
N GLY A 172 3.29 3.51 10.98
CA GLY A 172 2.61 2.39 10.34
C GLY A 172 2.60 2.46 8.82
N TYR A 173 2.22 3.62 8.26
CA TYR A 173 2.24 3.81 6.82
C TYR A 173 3.66 3.87 6.24
N GLY A 174 4.65 4.37 6.99
CA GLY A 174 6.04 4.39 6.57
C GLY A 174 6.58 2.99 6.29
N VAL A 175 6.31 2.04 7.20
CA VAL A 175 6.66 0.62 7.02
C VAL A 175 5.90 0.00 5.84
N ALA A 176 4.61 0.35 5.68
CA ALA A 176 3.82 -0.13 4.55
C ALA A 176 4.38 0.35 3.19
N ILE A 177 4.78 1.62 3.10
CA ILE A 177 5.39 2.18 1.89
C ILE A 177 6.75 1.58 1.63
N GLU A 178 7.55 1.28 2.66
CA GLU A 178 8.80 0.57 2.48
C GLU A 178 8.57 -0.78 1.77
N ALA A 179 7.56 -1.55 2.20
CA ALA A 179 7.18 -2.79 1.55
C ALA A 179 6.70 -2.59 0.10
N VAL A 180 5.99 -1.48 -0.18
CA VAL A 180 5.59 -1.10 -1.55
C VAL A 180 6.82 -0.81 -2.41
N GLU A 181 7.78 -0.01 -1.94
CA GLU A 181 8.99 0.30 -2.70
C GLU A 181 9.84 -0.94 -2.96
N ILE A 182 9.97 -1.82 -1.96
CA ILE A 182 10.63 -3.11 -2.12
C ILE A 182 9.92 -3.92 -3.21
N SER A 183 8.59 -4.04 -3.15
CA SER A 183 7.80 -4.73 -4.18
C SER A 183 7.95 -4.10 -5.57
N ARG A 184 8.00 -2.76 -5.66
CA ARG A 184 8.26 -2.03 -6.90
C ARG A 184 9.65 -2.32 -7.45
N SER A 185 10.66 -2.42 -6.58
CA SER A 185 12.04 -2.72 -6.99
C SER A 185 12.18 -4.12 -7.59
N TRP A 186 11.28 -5.04 -7.25
CA TRP A 186 11.20 -6.40 -7.81
C TRP A 186 10.33 -6.48 -9.07
N GLY A 187 9.59 -5.42 -9.38
CA GLY A 187 8.78 -5.36 -10.59
C GLY A 187 9.65 -5.34 -11.83
N SER A 188 9.65 -6.44 -12.60
CA SER A 188 10.46 -6.60 -13.82
C SER A 188 9.99 -5.75 -15.01
N THR A 189 8.82 -5.10 -14.91
CA THR A 189 8.28 -4.23 -15.96
C THR A 189 7.71 -2.94 -15.38
N ASP A 190 7.76 -1.86 -16.17
CA ASP A 190 7.13 -0.59 -15.82
C ASP A 190 5.64 -0.73 -15.53
N ALA A 191 4.94 -1.56 -16.30
CA ALA A 191 3.52 -1.84 -16.08
C ALA A 191 3.27 -2.44 -14.69
N ARG A 192 4.08 -3.43 -14.27
CA ARG A 192 3.97 -4.02 -12.93
C ARG A 192 4.30 -3.02 -11.83
N ARG A 193 5.34 -2.19 -12.01
CA ARG A 193 5.70 -1.12 -11.06
C ARG A 193 4.58 -0.09 -10.89
N GLN A 194 3.90 0.26 -11.98
CA GLN A 194 2.74 1.16 -11.96
C GLN A 194 1.52 0.53 -11.29
N GLU A 195 1.29 -0.77 -11.50
CA GLU A 195 0.20 -1.49 -10.85
C GLU A 195 0.36 -1.51 -9.32
N ILE A 196 1.58 -1.82 -8.84
CA ILE A 196 1.91 -1.80 -7.41
C ILE A 196 1.68 -0.40 -6.82
N LEU A 197 2.10 0.65 -7.52
CA LEU A 197 1.83 2.02 -7.11
C LEU A 197 0.33 2.31 -7.02
N LYS A 198 -0.44 1.90 -8.04
CA LYS A 198 -1.88 2.12 -8.12
C LYS A 198 -2.61 1.49 -6.93
N GLU A 199 -2.20 0.30 -6.52
CA GLU A 199 -2.75 -0.38 -5.33
C GLU A 199 -2.39 0.34 -4.02
N ALA A 200 -1.24 1.02 -3.96
CA ALA A 200 -0.74 1.70 -2.79
C ALA A 200 -1.14 3.18 -2.67
N VAL A 201 -1.79 3.79 -3.67
CA VAL A 201 -2.10 5.24 -3.71
C VAL A 201 -2.74 5.74 -2.41
N ILE A 202 -3.70 4.98 -1.87
CA ILE A 202 -4.41 5.36 -0.63
C ILE A 202 -3.46 5.42 0.57
N VAL A 203 -2.45 4.55 0.63
CA VAL A 203 -1.45 4.52 1.71
C VAL A 203 -0.58 5.79 1.66
N TYR A 204 -0.11 6.17 0.47
CA TYR A 204 0.63 7.44 0.28
C TYR A 204 -0.23 8.64 0.67
N MET A 205 -1.49 8.69 0.21
CA MET A 205 -2.38 9.81 0.51
C MET A 205 -2.60 9.99 2.02
N ASN A 206 -2.87 8.89 2.73
CA ASN A 206 -3.10 8.92 4.17
C ASN A 206 -1.83 9.27 4.95
N LEU A 207 -0.67 8.79 4.50
CA LEU A 207 0.61 9.17 5.09
C LEU A 207 0.90 10.66 4.91
N VAL A 208 0.72 11.19 3.69
CA VAL A 208 0.89 12.62 3.42
C VAL A 208 -0.03 13.44 4.31
N GLN A 209 -1.29 13.03 4.45
CA GLN A 209 -2.23 13.68 5.36
C GLN A 209 -1.76 13.64 6.82
N ALA A 210 -1.26 12.48 7.28
CA ALA A 210 -0.72 12.33 8.63
C ALA A 210 0.51 13.24 8.85
N CYS A 211 1.43 13.31 7.88
CA CYS A 211 2.58 14.21 7.91
C CYS A 211 2.15 15.68 8.01
N ILE A 212 1.16 16.12 7.22
CA ILE A 212 0.63 17.48 7.28
C ILE A 212 0.04 17.77 8.67
N ASN A 213 -0.79 16.86 9.19
CA ASN A 213 -1.42 17.01 10.50
C ASN A 213 -0.40 17.00 11.65
N ASN A 214 0.72 16.29 11.48
CA ASN A 214 1.84 16.27 12.42
C ASN A 214 2.82 17.47 12.26
N GLY A 215 2.57 18.37 11.31
CA GLY A 215 3.44 19.52 11.00
C GLY A 215 4.75 19.17 10.27
N GLN A 216 4.89 17.95 9.75
CA GLN A 216 6.08 17.45 9.07
C GLN A 216 5.97 17.63 7.55
N LEU A 217 5.98 18.89 7.09
CA LEU A 217 5.82 19.23 5.67
C LEU A 217 6.96 18.69 4.79
N ASP A 218 8.17 18.60 5.34
CA ASP A 218 9.34 18.05 4.65
C ASP A 218 9.11 16.56 4.29
N ASN A 219 8.65 15.77 5.26
CA ASN A 219 8.30 14.36 5.03
C ASN A 219 7.13 14.24 4.04
N ALA A 220 6.12 15.11 4.18
CA ALA A 220 4.93 15.08 3.32
C ALA A 220 5.31 15.25 1.84
N ILE A 221 6.13 16.25 1.49
CA ILE A 221 6.54 16.47 0.10
C ILE A 221 7.42 15.34 -0.43
N GLU A 222 8.25 14.73 0.41
CA GLU A 222 9.05 13.57 0.01
C GLU A 222 8.18 12.36 -0.32
N TYR A 223 7.14 12.08 0.47
CA TYR A 223 6.19 11.00 0.16
C TYR A 223 5.32 11.31 -1.05
N ILE A 224 4.98 12.58 -1.31
CA ILE A 224 4.32 13.00 -2.56
C ILE A 224 5.21 12.63 -3.75
N GLU A 225 6.50 13.00 -3.71
CA GLU A 225 7.44 12.65 -4.77
C GLU A 225 7.59 11.14 -4.95
N ARG A 226 7.59 10.36 -3.87
CA ARG A 226 7.65 8.88 -3.91
C ARG A 226 6.43 8.24 -4.54
N SER A 227 5.27 8.87 -4.39
CA SER A 227 4.02 8.41 -4.98
C SER A 227 3.95 8.62 -6.50
N ARG A 228 4.84 9.45 -7.07
CA ARG A 228 4.86 9.78 -8.51
C ARG A 228 5.70 8.77 -9.29
N SER A 229 5.25 8.44 -10.50
CA SER A 229 5.95 7.50 -11.41
C SER A 229 7.27 8.04 -11.96
N ARG A 230 7.48 9.36 -11.93
CA ARG A 230 8.75 10.05 -12.24
C ARG A 230 8.94 11.15 -11.21
N HIS A 231 10.11 11.21 -10.57
CA HIS A 231 10.40 12.24 -9.58
C HIS A 231 10.61 13.60 -10.26
N LEU A 232 10.12 14.66 -9.62
CA LEU A 232 10.31 16.03 -10.06
C LEU A 232 11.79 16.37 -10.17
N ALA A 233 12.60 15.98 -9.18
CA ALA A 233 14.04 16.23 -9.19
C ALA A 233 14.75 15.54 -10.37
N ASP A 234 14.28 14.36 -10.79
CA ASP A 234 14.83 13.64 -11.94
C ASP A 234 14.38 14.28 -13.25
N LEU A 235 13.14 14.77 -13.34
CA LEU A 235 12.66 15.55 -14.49
C LEU A 235 13.44 16.86 -14.64
N MET A 236 13.66 17.58 -13.53
CA MET A 236 14.45 18.82 -13.50
C MET A 236 15.91 18.56 -13.89
N ALA A 237 16.54 17.50 -13.38
CA ALA A 237 17.91 17.13 -13.74
C ALA A 237 18.03 16.62 -15.19
N SER A 238 17.02 15.89 -15.70
CA SER A 238 17.01 15.35 -17.06
C SER A 238 16.98 16.43 -18.14
N ASN A 239 16.29 17.54 -17.87
CA ASN A 239 16.22 18.67 -18.78
C ASN A 239 17.61 19.34 -18.97
N ASN A 240 18.52 19.16 -18.02
CA ASN A 240 19.90 19.63 -18.10
C ASN A 240 20.88 18.60 -18.70
N LEU A 241 20.58 17.30 -18.67
CA LEU A 241 21.54 16.22 -19.00
C LEU A 241 21.41 15.64 -20.42
N TYR A 242 20.22 15.60 -21.02
CA TYR A 242 19.99 14.88 -22.30
C TYR A 242 19.68 15.77 -23.51
N GLN A 243 20.45 16.84 -23.75
CA GLN A 243 20.36 17.57 -25.03
C GLN A 243 20.87 16.76 -26.25
N GLY A 244 21.51 15.58 -26.04
CA GLY A 244 22.20 14.80 -27.09
C GLY A 244 21.74 13.34 -27.31
N GLY A 245 20.79 12.81 -26.54
CA GLY A 245 20.05 11.59 -26.92
C GLY A 245 20.71 10.20 -26.80
N GLU A 246 21.91 10.02 -26.23
CA GLU A 246 22.51 8.68 -26.03
C GLU A 246 23.05 8.45 -24.61
N LEU A 247 22.84 7.23 -24.09
CA LEU A 247 23.37 6.76 -22.80
C LEU A 247 24.83 6.30 -22.96
N SER A 248 25.71 6.68 -22.03
CA SER A 248 27.11 6.20 -21.99
C SER A 248 27.18 4.67 -21.86
N SER A 249 28.17 4.05 -22.50
CA SER A 249 28.44 2.61 -22.41
C SER A 249 28.70 2.12 -20.98
N GLU A 250 29.27 2.98 -20.11
CA GLU A 250 29.45 2.68 -18.68
C GLU A 250 28.11 2.59 -17.93
N VAL A 251 27.16 3.48 -18.26
CA VAL A 251 25.82 3.49 -17.65
C VAL A 251 25.04 2.23 -18.04
N GLN A 252 25.16 1.80 -19.30
CA GLN A 252 24.57 0.55 -19.79
C GLN A 252 25.16 -0.68 -19.07
N HIS A 253 26.48 -0.68 -18.81
CA HIS A 253 27.14 -1.77 -18.09
C HIS A 253 26.62 -1.91 -16.64
N TYR A 254 26.51 -0.81 -15.90
CA TYR A 254 25.99 -0.83 -14.53
C TYR A 254 24.51 -1.19 -14.47
N LEU A 255 23.70 -0.74 -15.43
CA LEU A 255 22.31 -1.18 -15.56
C LEU A 255 22.20 -2.70 -15.73
N GLN A 256 23.00 -3.28 -16.61
CA GLN A 256 23.00 -4.72 -16.86
C GLN A 256 23.43 -5.51 -15.61
N GLN A 257 24.44 -5.03 -14.88
CA GLN A 257 24.84 -5.62 -13.60
C GLN A 257 23.72 -5.54 -12.56
N TYR A 258 23.07 -4.38 -12.44
CA TYR A 258 21.96 -4.17 -11.53
C TYR A 258 20.79 -5.12 -11.82
N GLU A 259 20.43 -5.30 -13.10
CA GLU A 259 19.40 -6.25 -13.53
C GLU A 259 19.80 -7.71 -13.26
N SER A 260 21.06 -8.07 -13.49
CA SER A 260 21.55 -9.44 -13.22
C SER A 260 21.50 -9.80 -11.74
N LEU A 261 21.86 -8.87 -10.86
CA LEU A 261 21.76 -9.05 -9.41
C LEU A 261 20.30 -9.16 -8.97
N GLN A 262 19.40 -8.38 -9.57
CA GLN A 262 17.97 -8.50 -9.30
C GLN A 262 17.44 -9.89 -9.69
N GLN A 263 17.84 -10.44 -10.84
CA GLN A 263 17.44 -11.78 -11.26
C GLN A 263 17.94 -12.88 -10.31
N LEU A 264 19.17 -12.78 -9.82
CA LEU A 264 19.73 -13.72 -8.84
C LEU A 264 18.96 -13.66 -7.52
N ILE A 265 18.68 -12.45 -7.04
CA ILE A 265 17.87 -12.24 -5.83
C ILE A 265 16.48 -12.88 -6.00
N ASP A 266 15.84 -12.70 -7.15
CA ASP A 266 14.51 -13.26 -7.41
C ASP A 266 14.52 -14.79 -7.51
N GLN A 267 15.60 -15.38 -8.06
CA GLN A 267 15.79 -16.84 -8.10
C GLN A 267 15.93 -17.43 -6.69
N GLU A 268 16.75 -16.81 -5.83
CA GLU A 268 16.92 -17.25 -4.44
C GLU A 268 15.59 -17.18 -3.67
N ARG A 269 14.80 -16.14 -3.90
CA ARG A 269 13.47 -15.96 -3.30
C ARG A 269 12.46 -16.99 -3.80
N PHE A 270 12.46 -17.27 -5.10
CA PHE A 270 11.54 -18.25 -5.70
C PHE A 270 11.82 -19.67 -5.21
N SER A 271 13.09 -20.06 -5.10
CA SER A 271 13.49 -21.35 -4.54
C SER A 271 12.96 -21.54 -3.12
N ASN A 272 13.13 -20.53 -2.25
CA ASN A 272 12.66 -20.59 -0.86
C ASN A 272 11.13 -20.63 -0.72
N ASN A 273 10.38 -19.87 -1.54
CA ASN A 273 8.91 -19.94 -1.54
C ASN A 273 8.38 -21.32 -1.98
N SER A 274 9.03 -21.95 -2.97
CA SER A 274 8.64 -23.28 -3.46
C SER A 274 8.89 -24.39 -2.44
N ASP A 275 9.91 -24.23 -1.60
CA ASP A 275 10.22 -25.14 -0.51
C ASP A 275 9.21 -24.97 0.64
N ASN A 276 8.82 -23.73 0.98
CA ASN A 276 7.76 -23.46 1.97
C ASN A 276 6.37 -23.99 1.54
N GLU A 277 5.98 -23.86 0.27
CA GLU A 277 4.70 -24.42 -0.23
C GLU A 277 4.71 -25.95 -0.28
N ARG A 278 5.86 -26.58 -0.59
CA ARG A 278 6.01 -28.04 -0.53
C ARG A 278 6.05 -28.57 0.90
N GLU A 279 6.61 -27.83 1.85
CA GLU A 279 6.70 -28.22 3.26
C GLU A 279 5.41 -27.98 4.06
N LEU A 280 4.55 -27.04 3.66
CA LEU A 280 3.17 -26.95 4.17
C LEU A 280 2.37 -28.25 3.95
N SER A 281 2.79 -29.10 3.02
CA SER A 281 2.24 -30.46 2.81
C SER A 281 2.95 -31.57 3.60
N ARG A 282 4.11 -31.29 4.20
CA ARG A 282 4.95 -32.25 4.94
C ARG A 282 5.44 -31.64 6.25
N ILE A 283 4.62 -31.72 7.28
CA ILE A 283 4.96 -31.22 8.62
C ILE A 283 6.07 -32.10 9.24
N GLY A 284 7.27 -31.51 9.41
CA GLY A 284 8.19 -31.86 10.48
C GLY A 284 9.70 -31.82 10.17
N THR A 285 10.38 -30.68 10.37
CA THR A 285 11.85 -30.61 10.62
C THR A 285 12.34 -29.32 11.32
N ARG A 286 11.88 -29.07 12.56
CA ARG A 286 12.09 -27.88 13.43
C ARG A 286 13.53 -27.33 13.71
N ARG A 287 14.61 -27.80 13.09
CA ARG A 287 15.99 -27.31 13.36
C ARG A 287 16.81 -26.99 12.11
N SER A 288 16.48 -27.58 10.97
CA SER A 288 17.10 -27.27 9.68
C SER A 288 16.64 -25.90 9.19
N ASP A 289 15.37 -25.57 9.44
CA ASP A 289 14.65 -24.45 8.84
C ASP A 289 15.13 -23.09 9.35
N ARG A 290 15.55 -23.00 10.62
CA ARG A 290 16.07 -21.74 11.18
C ARG A 290 17.46 -21.39 10.66
N ALA A 291 18.36 -22.37 10.57
CA ALA A 291 19.70 -22.17 10.03
C ALA A 291 19.65 -21.91 8.51
N ALA A 292 18.73 -22.58 7.81
CA ALA A 292 18.46 -22.33 6.40
C ALA A 292 17.85 -20.94 6.16
N LEU A 293 16.88 -20.50 6.98
CA LEU A 293 16.28 -19.17 6.90
C LEU A 293 17.30 -18.07 7.25
N GLU A 294 18.14 -18.28 8.28
CA GLU A 294 19.22 -17.35 8.62
C GLU A 294 20.28 -17.28 7.51
N ALA A 295 20.60 -18.40 6.86
CA ALA A 295 21.51 -18.44 5.71
C ALA A 295 20.89 -17.74 4.48
N TYR A 296 19.63 -18.02 4.17
CA TYR A 296 18.85 -17.35 3.12
C TYR A 296 18.82 -15.83 3.35
N ASN A 297 18.47 -15.38 4.56
CA ASN A 297 18.43 -13.97 4.91
C ASN A 297 19.80 -13.31 4.76
N ARG A 298 20.90 -14.02 5.06
CA ARG A 298 22.26 -13.51 4.81
C ARG A 298 22.58 -13.40 3.33
N THR A 299 22.21 -14.40 2.53
CA THR A 299 22.45 -14.42 1.08
C THR A 299 21.70 -13.29 0.38
N VAL A 300 20.40 -13.16 0.61
CA VAL A 300 19.58 -12.07 0.05
C VAL A 300 20.12 -10.72 0.49
N LYS A 301 20.45 -10.55 1.78
CA LYS A 301 21.04 -9.31 2.30
C LYS A 301 22.38 -8.97 1.65
N SER A 302 23.24 -9.95 1.36
CA SER A 302 24.51 -9.69 0.68
C SER A 302 24.32 -9.28 -0.79
N LEU A 303 23.40 -9.94 -1.50
CA LEU A 303 23.09 -9.61 -2.89
C LEU A 303 22.44 -8.22 -2.99
N GLU A 304 21.57 -7.87 -2.04
CA GLU A 304 20.99 -6.52 -1.94
C GLU A 304 22.07 -5.46 -1.65
N ALA A 305 23.06 -5.75 -0.81
CA ALA A 305 24.16 -4.85 -0.54
C ALA A 305 25.06 -4.63 -1.78
N GLU A 306 25.35 -5.70 -2.54
CA GLU A 306 26.09 -5.60 -3.79
C GLU A 306 25.31 -4.80 -4.85
N LYS A 307 24.02 -5.09 -4.98
CA LYS A 307 23.11 -4.34 -5.85
C LYS A 307 23.06 -2.85 -5.50
N GLN A 308 23.08 -2.53 -4.20
CA GLN A 308 23.14 -1.15 -3.71
C GLN A 308 24.44 -0.45 -4.13
N GLN A 309 25.58 -1.14 -4.09
CA GLN A 309 26.86 -0.58 -4.55
C GLN A 309 26.85 -0.27 -6.05
N ILE A 310 26.30 -1.18 -6.87
CA ILE A 310 26.12 -0.96 -8.31
C ILE A 310 25.21 0.25 -8.56
N TRP A 311 24.13 0.35 -7.80
CA TRP A 311 23.23 1.49 -7.89
C TRP A 311 23.90 2.83 -7.51
N GLU A 312 24.77 2.85 -6.50
CA GLU A 312 25.54 4.05 -6.16
C GLU A 312 26.49 4.48 -7.30
N GLN A 313 27.12 3.52 -7.99
CA GLN A 313 27.93 3.82 -9.18
C GLN A 313 27.08 4.38 -10.32
N LEU A 314 25.93 3.74 -10.59
CA LEU A 314 24.95 4.22 -11.57
C LEU A 314 24.50 5.64 -11.24
N ARG A 315 24.24 5.94 -9.96
CA ARG A 315 23.82 7.27 -9.50
C ARG A 315 24.88 8.34 -9.67
N ARG A 316 26.16 7.99 -9.52
CA ARG A 316 27.27 8.94 -9.75
C ARG A 316 27.37 9.35 -11.22
N LEU A 317 27.09 8.41 -12.12
CA LEU A 317 27.22 8.61 -13.56
C LEU A 317 25.95 9.22 -14.18
N ASP A 318 24.79 8.71 -13.78
CA ASP A 318 23.49 9.14 -14.27
C ASP A 318 22.48 9.20 -13.10
N PRO A 319 22.45 10.34 -12.39
CA PRO A 319 21.58 10.51 -11.23
C PRO A 319 20.08 10.40 -11.55
N VAL A 320 19.71 10.67 -12.80
CA VAL A 320 18.32 10.65 -13.29
C VAL A 320 17.89 9.21 -13.54
N LEU A 321 18.68 8.46 -14.31
CA LEU A 321 18.41 7.05 -14.59
C LEU A 321 18.46 6.22 -13.31
N ALA A 322 19.43 6.48 -12.42
CA ALA A 322 19.50 5.82 -11.13
C ALA A 322 18.25 6.10 -10.27
N GLY A 323 17.72 7.33 -10.28
CA GLY A 323 16.47 7.68 -9.60
C GLY A 323 15.23 6.96 -10.17
N GLN A 324 15.23 6.65 -11.47
CA GLN A 324 14.20 5.83 -12.13
C GLN A 324 14.34 4.32 -11.84
N VAL A 325 15.56 3.85 -11.58
CA VAL A 325 15.91 2.45 -11.33
C VAL A 325 15.69 2.07 -9.86
N GLN A 326 16.04 2.95 -8.92
CA GLN A 326 15.74 2.79 -7.51
C GLN A 326 15.61 4.15 -6.81
N VAL A 327 14.52 4.28 -6.07
CA VAL A 327 14.19 5.45 -5.27
C VAL A 327 15.21 5.59 -4.15
N SER A 328 15.90 6.71 -4.08
CA SER A 328 16.80 7.02 -2.96
C SER A 328 16.27 8.12 -2.08
N ALA A 329 16.50 7.98 -0.79
CA ALA A 329 16.15 8.96 0.22
C ALA A 329 17.05 10.20 0.09
N SER A 330 16.53 11.27 -0.52
CA SER A 330 16.86 12.68 -0.27
C SER A 330 16.13 13.53 -1.32
N ASN A 331 15.12 14.33 -0.94
CA ASN A 331 14.40 15.11 -1.97
C ASN A 331 14.19 16.59 -1.66
N LEU A 332 13.88 17.03 -0.44
CA LEU A 332 13.61 18.46 -0.24
C LEU A 332 14.83 19.36 -0.47
N GLY A 333 15.95 19.07 0.19
CA GLY A 333 17.17 19.87 0.04
C GLY A 333 17.70 19.90 -1.41
N ARG A 334 17.51 18.82 -2.16
CA ARG A 334 17.90 18.75 -3.58
C ARG A 334 16.94 19.54 -4.48
N MET A 335 15.63 19.41 -4.29
CA MET A 335 14.64 20.24 -5.00
C MET A 335 14.91 21.72 -4.75
N GLN A 336 15.23 22.08 -3.51
CA GLN A 336 15.57 23.45 -3.11
C GLN A 336 16.86 23.97 -3.74
N GLN A 337 17.88 23.13 -3.88
CA GLN A 337 19.15 23.47 -4.55
C GLN A 337 18.98 23.70 -6.06
N LEU A 338 17.98 23.09 -6.69
CA LEU A 338 17.67 23.27 -8.11
C LEU A 338 16.87 24.56 -8.39
N ILE A 339 16.51 25.33 -7.36
CA ILE A 339 15.85 26.62 -7.50
C ILE A 339 16.94 27.70 -7.59
N ASP A 340 17.24 28.14 -8.81
CA ASP A 340 18.33 29.07 -9.10
C ASP A 340 18.10 30.50 -8.59
N HIS A 341 16.83 30.95 -8.55
CA HIS A 341 16.46 32.30 -8.13
C HIS A 341 15.58 32.29 -6.87
N ARG A 342 15.85 33.24 -5.95
CA ARG A 342 15.04 33.41 -4.73
C ARG A 342 13.60 33.85 -5.01
N THR A 343 13.33 34.34 -6.22
CA THR A 343 12.02 34.77 -6.71
C THR A 343 11.27 33.64 -7.44
N THR A 344 11.82 32.42 -7.50
CA THR A 344 11.16 31.25 -8.10
C THR A 344 10.51 30.40 -7.01
N ALA A 345 9.27 29.96 -7.24
CA ALA A 345 8.59 29.02 -6.35
C ALA A 345 8.01 27.83 -7.12
N ILE A 346 8.11 26.64 -6.54
CA ILE A 346 7.45 25.43 -7.04
C ILE A 346 6.12 25.26 -6.31
N LEU A 347 5.03 25.15 -7.05
CA LEU A 347 3.71 24.80 -6.55
C LEU A 347 3.43 23.33 -6.84
N SER A 348 3.53 22.48 -5.82
CA SER A 348 3.20 21.07 -5.92
C SER A 348 1.80 20.80 -5.40
N PHE A 349 0.90 20.47 -6.31
CA PHE A 349 -0.46 20.09 -5.96
C PHE A 349 -0.49 18.63 -5.51
N TYR A 350 -1.28 18.36 -4.49
CA TYR A 350 -1.56 17.00 -4.05
C TYR A 350 -2.93 16.91 -3.41
N THR A 351 -3.77 16.00 -3.89
CA THR A 351 -5.13 15.80 -3.38
C THR A 351 -5.17 14.53 -2.56
N THR A 352 -5.57 14.67 -1.29
CA THR A 352 -5.87 13.55 -0.40
C THR A 352 -7.35 13.17 -0.53
N ARG A 353 -7.81 12.24 0.32
CA ARG A 353 -9.21 11.79 0.28
C ARG A 353 -10.17 12.94 0.55
N ASN A 354 -9.82 13.79 1.51
CA ASN A 354 -10.72 14.82 2.05
C ASN A 354 -10.34 16.23 1.61
N ASP A 355 -9.06 16.48 1.34
CA ASP A 355 -8.52 17.83 1.14
C ASP A 355 -7.62 17.89 -0.11
N THR A 356 -7.38 19.10 -0.61
CA THR A 356 -6.31 19.35 -1.59
C THR A 356 -5.29 20.30 -1.00
N HIS A 357 -4.01 19.97 -1.15
CA HIS A 357 -2.89 20.72 -0.63
C HIS A 357 -2.03 21.25 -1.77
N VAL A 358 -1.52 22.47 -1.58
CA VAL A 358 -0.55 23.10 -2.46
C VAL A 358 0.70 23.37 -1.64
N PHE A 359 1.73 22.56 -1.89
CA PHE A 359 3.04 22.75 -1.29
C PHE A 359 3.80 23.81 -2.08
N VAL A 360 4.23 24.85 -1.39
CA VAL A 360 5.03 25.94 -1.95
C VAL A 360 6.47 25.75 -1.51
N VAL A 361 7.30 25.25 -2.42
CA VAL A 361 8.73 24.99 -2.20
C VAL A 361 9.54 26.15 -2.75
N ARG A 362 10.38 26.73 -1.90
CA ARG A 362 11.36 27.78 -2.20
C ARG A 362 12.73 27.34 -1.72
N GLN A 363 13.79 28.00 -2.19
CA GLN A 363 15.19 27.63 -1.93
C GLN A 363 15.53 27.28 -0.46
N ASN A 364 14.93 27.95 0.53
CA ASN A 364 15.20 27.67 1.96
C ASN A 364 13.92 27.54 2.80
N GLN A 365 12.77 27.33 2.17
CA GLN A 365 11.49 27.29 2.86
C GLN A 365 10.49 26.38 2.15
N ILE A 366 9.69 25.67 2.93
CA ILE A 366 8.47 25.02 2.46
C ILE A 366 7.28 25.53 3.26
N THR A 367 6.17 25.74 2.58
CA THR A 367 4.88 26.04 3.21
C THR A 367 3.79 25.23 2.52
N CYS A 368 2.65 25.07 3.18
CA CYS A 368 1.52 24.30 2.63
C CYS A 368 0.24 25.12 2.76
N HIS A 369 -0.45 25.31 1.64
CA HIS A 369 -1.80 25.86 1.57
C HIS A 369 -2.80 24.71 1.46
N SER A 370 -3.77 24.64 2.36
CA SER A 370 -4.71 23.51 2.45
C SER A 370 -6.13 23.95 2.15
N CYS A 371 -6.72 23.35 1.12
CA CYS A 371 -8.10 23.56 0.68
C CYS A 371 -8.98 22.48 1.32
N LEU A 372 -9.42 22.76 2.56
CA LEU A 372 -10.18 21.80 3.35
C LEU A 372 -11.52 21.43 2.69
N GLY A 373 -11.87 20.15 2.72
CA GLY A 373 -13.08 19.58 2.11
C GLY A 373 -13.05 19.50 0.58
N GLN A 374 -11.93 19.88 -0.07
CA GLN A 374 -11.73 19.77 -1.51
C GLN A 374 -10.90 18.53 -1.89
N GLY A 375 -11.26 17.36 -1.36
CA GLY A 375 -10.60 16.09 -1.65
C GLY A 375 -11.01 15.44 -2.97
N LEU A 376 -10.65 14.16 -3.15
CA LEU A 376 -10.95 13.38 -4.35
C LEU A 376 -12.44 13.46 -4.76
N GLU A 377 -13.36 13.15 -3.84
CA GLU A 377 -14.78 13.11 -4.18
C GLU A 377 -15.32 14.51 -4.54
N THR A 378 -15.02 15.52 -3.72
CA THR A 378 -15.60 16.86 -3.87
C THR A 378 -15.01 17.63 -5.04
N LEU A 379 -13.69 17.61 -5.19
CA LEU A 379 -12.98 18.41 -6.20
C LEU A 379 -12.80 17.64 -7.50
N HIS A 380 -12.35 16.38 -7.43
CA HIS A 380 -12.09 15.62 -8.65
C HIS A 380 -13.36 15.01 -9.20
N ASP A 381 -14.06 14.16 -8.45
CA ASP A 381 -15.19 13.40 -9.01
C ASP A 381 -16.37 14.33 -9.33
N ARG A 382 -16.85 15.09 -8.34
CA ARG A 382 -18.07 15.90 -8.49
C ARG A 382 -17.89 17.18 -9.30
N LEU A 383 -16.71 17.80 -9.29
CA LEU A 383 -16.46 19.05 -10.00
C LEU A 383 -15.73 18.80 -11.32
N ILE A 384 -14.50 18.28 -11.27
CA ILE A 384 -13.67 18.13 -12.48
C ILE A 384 -14.22 17.02 -13.38
N ALA A 385 -14.48 15.81 -12.88
CA ALA A 385 -14.94 14.71 -13.70
C ALA A 385 -16.37 14.95 -14.19
N ASP A 386 -17.30 15.23 -13.28
CA ASP A 386 -18.73 15.32 -13.60
C ASP A 386 -19.12 16.60 -14.33
N LYS A 387 -18.64 17.78 -13.89
CA LYS A 387 -19.05 19.05 -14.52
C LYS A 387 -18.18 19.45 -15.71
N TRP A 388 -16.94 18.94 -15.80
CA TRP A 388 -15.97 19.37 -16.80
C TRP A 388 -15.59 18.25 -17.79
N LEU A 389 -14.93 17.20 -17.32
CA LEU A 389 -14.40 16.13 -18.19
C LEU A 389 -15.50 15.33 -18.88
N ARG A 390 -16.65 15.10 -18.23
CA ARG A 390 -17.76 14.35 -18.84
C ARG A 390 -18.27 15.01 -20.11
N LEU A 391 -18.39 16.35 -20.12
CA LEU A 391 -18.79 17.11 -21.29
C LEU A 391 -17.73 17.08 -22.39
N TYR A 392 -16.46 17.20 -22.00
CA TYR A 392 -15.34 17.06 -22.94
C TYR A 392 -15.32 15.68 -23.60
N ALA A 393 -15.38 14.61 -22.79
CA ALA A 393 -15.38 13.24 -23.26
C ALA A 393 -16.56 12.96 -24.20
N ALA A 394 -17.77 13.44 -23.87
CA ALA A 394 -18.93 13.32 -24.74
C ALA A 394 -18.74 14.06 -26.06
N SER A 395 -18.04 15.20 -26.09
CA SER A 395 -17.73 15.92 -27.34
C SER A 395 -16.74 15.18 -28.25
N CYS A 396 -16.00 14.21 -27.70
CA CYS A 396 -15.05 13.37 -28.43
C CYS A 396 -15.60 11.97 -28.77
N ASP A 397 -16.87 11.68 -28.44
CA ASP A 397 -17.48 10.37 -28.66
C ASP A 397 -17.70 10.10 -30.15
N PRO A 398 -17.04 9.08 -30.74
CA PRO A 398 -17.13 8.78 -32.17
C PRO A 398 -18.51 8.28 -32.60
N THR A 399 -19.39 7.90 -31.66
CA THR A 399 -20.75 7.45 -31.96
C THR A 399 -21.72 8.59 -32.25
N GLN A 400 -21.37 9.82 -31.88
CA GLN A 400 -22.17 11.01 -32.14
C GLN A 400 -21.95 11.59 -33.54
N THR A 401 -22.93 12.32 -34.05
CA THR A 401 -22.76 13.07 -35.30
C THR A 401 -21.76 14.22 -35.11
N LYS A 402 -21.08 14.62 -36.19
CA LYS A 402 -20.16 15.78 -36.17
C LYS A 402 -20.86 17.06 -35.69
N GLN A 403 -22.16 17.21 -35.93
CA GLN A 403 -22.92 18.37 -35.50
C GLN A 403 -23.12 18.36 -33.97
N GLU A 404 -23.47 17.22 -33.38
CA GLU A 404 -23.60 17.06 -31.92
C GLU A 404 -22.24 17.25 -31.22
N GLN A 405 -21.17 16.66 -31.75
CA GLN A 405 -19.81 16.85 -31.22
C GLN A 405 -19.41 18.33 -31.19
N ASN A 406 -19.67 19.08 -32.28
CA ASN A 406 -19.38 20.50 -32.36
C ASN A 406 -20.23 21.32 -31.37
N GLN A 407 -21.50 20.96 -31.17
CA GLN A 407 -22.36 21.60 -30.17
C GLN A 407 -21.86 21.36 -28.75
N LEU A 408 -21.53 20.12 -28.39
CA LEU A 408 -20.96 19.78 -27.07
C LEU A 408 -19.61 20.44 -26.84
N LYS A 409 -18.75 20.49 -27.86
CA LYS A 409 -17.45 21.19 -27.79
C LYS A 409 -17.65 22.68 -27.53
N THR A 410 -18.60 23.32 -28.22
CA THR A 410 -18.93 24.74 -28.01
C THR A 410 -19.49 24.96 -26.60
N ALA A 411 -20.37 24.09 -26.13
CA ALA A 411 -20.91 24.14 -24.78
C ALA A 411 -19.81 23.97 -23.71
N TRP A 412 -18.85 23.07 -23.95
CA TRP A 412 -17.69 22.87 -23.09
C TRP A 412 -16.79 24.11 -23.03
N ILE A 413 -16.45 24.70 -24.19
CA ILE A 413 -15.68 25.96 -24.27
C ILE A 413 -16.38 27.09 -23.51
N ASN A 414 -17.70 27.23 -23.68
CA ASN A 414 -18.47 28.27 -22.99
C ASN A 414 -18.50 28.10 -21.47
N LYS A 415 -18.29 26.88 -20.97
CA LYS A 415 -18.18 26.60 -19.53
C LYS A 415 -16.77 26.81 -18.97
N PHE A 416 -15.76 27.03 -19.81
CA PHE A 416 -14.35 27.11 -19.39
C PHE A 416 -14.12 28.22 -18.36
N SER A 417 -14.54 29.46 -18.65
CA SER A 417 -14.34 30.60 -17.74
C SER A 417 -15.12 30.47 -16.41
N PRO A 418 -16.42 30.12 -16.41
CA PRO A 418 -17.15 29.83 -15.17
C PRO A 418 -16.52 28.69 -14.35
N PHE A 419 -16.05 27.64 -15.02
CA PHE A 419 -15.39 26.50 -14.36
C PHE A 419 -14.08 26.92 -13.69
N LEU A 420 -13.22 27.66 -14.39
CA LEU A 420 -11.97 28.17 -13.80
C LEU A 420 -12.25 29.11 -12.63
N THR A 421 -13.33 29.90 -12.68
CA THR A 421 -13.74 30.75 -11.56
C THR A 421 -14.15 29.91 -10.34
N GLU A 422 -14.99 28.88 -10.52
CA GLU A 422 -15.37 27.97 -9.43
C GLU A 422 -14.14 27.21 -8.88
N LEU A 423 -13.25 26.76 -9.76
CA LEU A 423 -12.02 26.05 -9.39
C LEU A 423 -11.08 26.94 -8.57
N ALA A 424 -10.83 28.17 -9.02
CA ALA A 424 -9.98 29.13 -8.31
C ALA A 424 -10.52 29.49 -6.93
N GLN A 425 -11.84 29.62 -6.79
CA GLN A 425 -12.50 29.85 -5.50
C GLN A 425 -12.33 28.66 -4.55
N ARG A 426 -12.57 27.43 -5.02
CA ARG A 426 -12.41 26.21 -4.21
C ARG A 426 -10.97 25.98 -3.78
N LEU A 427 -10.02 26.25 -4.67
CA LEU A 427 -8.58 26.20 -4.38
C LEU A 427 -8.08 27.42 -3.59
N GLN A 428 -8.93 28.42 -3.36
CA GLN A 428 -8.61 29.65 -2.64
C GLN A 428 -7.34 30.32 -3.19
N VAL A 429 -7.24 30.44 -4.51
CA VAL A 429 -6.02 30.90 -5.21
C VAL A 429 -5.60 32.30 -4.73
N ASP A 430 -6.55 33.20 -4.49
CA ASP A 430 -6.25 34.54 -3.95
C ASP A 430 -5.54 34.48 -2.59
N ARG A 431 -5.97 33.54 -1.74
CA ARG A 431 -5.35 33.31 -0.42
C ARG A 431 -3.97 32.67 -0.57
N LEU A 432 -3.82 31.68 -1.47
CA LEU A 432 -2.54 31.08 -1.79
C LEU A 432 -1.53 32.15 -2.23
N ILE A 433 -1.93 33.05 -3.14
CA ILE A 433 -1.07 34.13 -3.64
C ILE A 433 -0.70 35.09 -2.49
N ALA A 434 -1.69 35.58 -1.75
CA ALA A 434 -1.48 36.55 -0.69
C ALA A 434 -0.58 36.02 0.44
N GLN A 435 -0.71 34.73 0.79
CA GLN A 435 0.00 34.13 1.93
C GLN A 435 1.36 33.54 1.55
N HIS A 436 1.50 32.99 0.34
CA HIS A 436 2.64 32.14 0.00
C HIS A 436 3.45 32.60 -1.21
N LEU A 437 3.02 33.61 -1.98
CA LEU A 437 3.68 34.01 -3.23
C LEU A 437 4.12 35.47 -3.29
N SER A 438 4.13 36.17 -2.16
CA SER A 438 4.70 37.53 -2.11
C SER A 438 6.18 37.50 -2.52
N GLY A 439 6.56 38.39 -3.45
CA GLY A 439 7.91 38.53 -3.99
C GLY A 439 8.35 37.43 -4.97
N ILE A 440 7.43 36.58 -5.43
CA ILE A 440 7.71 35.55 -6.43
C ILE A 440 7.44 36.10 -7.84
N GLU A 441 8.39 35.90 -8.74
CA GLU A 441 8.36 36.36 -10.13
C GLU A 441 8.25 35.18 -11.11
N GLU A 442 8.61 33.98 -10.68
CA GLU A 442 8.56 32.75 -11.49
C GLU A 442 7.87 31.60 -10.74
N LEU A 443 7.00 30.87 -11.44
CA LEU A 443 6.28 29.71 -10.90
C LEU A 443 6.55 28.45 -11.71
N ILE A 444 6.90 27.38 -11.01
CA ILE A 444 6.95 26.02 -11.57
C ILE A 444 5.74 25.27 -11.02
N LEU A 445 4.82 24.89 -11.90
CA LEU A 445 3.60 24.17 -11.51
C LEU A 445 3.81 22.66 -11.64
N VAL A 446 3.53 21.93 -10.58
CA VAL A 446 3.54 20.46 -10.56
C VAL A 446 2.12 19.99 -10.26
N PRO A 447 1.31 19.75 -11.31
CA PRO A 447 -0.10 19.45 -11.16
C PRO A 447 -0.30 18.03 -10.62
N HIS A 448 -1.49 17.79 -10.05
CA HIS A 448 -1.94 16.48 -9.61
C HIS A 448 -3.39 16.28 -10.04
N LEU A 449 -3.68 15.12 -10.64
CA LEU A 449 -5.03 14.73 -11.08
C LEU A 449 -5.77 15.83 -11.86
N TYR A 450 -5.44 16.05 -13.13
CA TYR A 450 -6.14 17.01 -14.00
C TYR A 450 -6.07 18.51 -13.59
N LEU A 451 -5.35 18.88 -12.52
CA LEU A 451 -5.12 20.29 -12.11
C LEU A 451 -4.00 20.99 -12.92
N HIS A 452 -3.93 20.73 -14.22
CA HIS A 452 -2.93 21.35 -15.11
C HIS A 452 -3.32 22.75 -15.55
#